data_AF-A0A126PBJ3-F1
#
_entry.id   AF-A0A126PBJ3-F1
#
_cell.length_a   1.000
_cell.length_b   1.000
_cell.length_c   1.000
_cell.angle_alpha   90.00
_cell.angle_beta   90.00
_cell.angle_gamma   90.00
#
_symmetry.space_group_name_H-M   'P 1'
#
loop_
_entity.id
_entity.type
_entity.pdbx_description
1 polymer ?
#
loop_
_entity_poly.entity_id
_entity_poly.type
_entity_poly.pdbx_seq_one_letter_code
_entity_poly.pdbx_strand_id
1 'polypeptide(L)'
;MSEKLVPQGDDKSKNVSKAAYGSLDKPLVIEGMPIQCFVLDNDERVIVQRGLLRALGVTRGSGNTEKYKAFGGGARLAHFLENNGIISLDNSEIGVVLKSPIPFTVNGTLYLGYPAVVLQQIVRAIAKTHLRGKLPPQFEEIGANAEKLDDALAKVGITALVDEITGFQSVRSREALQRILDKYLLKDYAKWAKQFDDEFYIQMFRLKSWPLDLKTMKRPGIVGKYTNDIVYQRIAPGLFEQLQLRNPKINGRRKVKNFQYMTDDIGLPALQRHIEVLIALMRAAPNWNTFMRLVNRSLPKLNDQLTLNLESYDDYDDSESPEVTEE
;
A
#
# COMPACT_ATOMS: atom_id res chain seq x y z
N MET A 1 -27.51 35.56 42.51
CA MET A 1 -28.13 34.82 41.38
C MET A 1 -27.15 34.88 40.21
N SER A 2 -26.84 33.71 39.64
CA SER A 2 -26.27 33.53 38.30
C SER A 2 -24.76 33.77 38.11
N GLU A 3 -23.94 32.87 38.64
CA GLU A 3 -22.65 32.53 38.02
C GLU A 3 -22.82 31.18 37.30
N LYS A 4 -22.87 31.24 35.96
CA LYS A 4 -22.94 30.06 35.10
C LYS A 4 -21.55 29.42 35.05
N LEU A 5 -21.43 28.26 35.67
CA LEU A 5 -20.37 27.29 35.41
C LEU A 5 -20.39 26.92 33.92
N VAL A 6 -19.40 27.41 33.19
CA VAL A 6 -19.05 26.93 31.85
C VAL A 6 -18.40 25.55 32.02
N PRO A 7 -18.91 24.48 31.39
CA PRO A 7 -18.18 23.23 31.37
C PRO A 7 -16.93 23.43 30.51
N GLN A 8 -15.76 23.30 31.12
CA GLN A 8 -14.48 23.25 30.42
C GLN A 8 -14.54 22.10 29.41
N GLY A 9 -14.33 22.45 28.14
CA GLY A 9 -14.20 21.49 27.07
C GLY A 9 -12.95 20.65 27.31
N ASP A 10 -13.13 19.34 27.42
CA ASP A 10 -12.04 18.37 27.40
C ASP A 10 -11.29 18.50 26.07
N ASP A 11 -10.08 19.01 26.17
CA ASP A 11 -9.05 19.03 25.14
C ASP A 11 -8.60 17.59 24.85
N LYS A 12 -9.21 16.97 23.83
CA LYS A 12 -8.74 15.71 23.23
C LYS A 12 -8.85 15.77 21.72
N SER A 13 -8.02 16.59 21.08
CA SER A 13 -7.53 16.25 19.74
C SER A 13 -6.58 15.04 19.86
N LYS A 14 -7.12 13.86 20.22
CA LYS A 14 -6.36 12.62 20.11
C LYS A 14 -6.04 12.42 18.64
N ASN A 15 -4.76 12.55 18.30
CA ASN A 15 -4.23 12.22 16.99
C ASN A 15 -4.67 10.79 16.65
N VAL A 16 -5.68 10.65 15.78
CA VAL A 16 -6.25 9.35 15.41
C VAL A 16 -5.25 8.64 14.51
N SER A 17 -4.82 7.43 14.91
CA SER A 17 -3.84 6.64 14.15
C SER A 17 -4.22 6.51 12.67
N LYS A 18 -3.21 6.58 11.81
CA LYS A 18 -3.38 6.47 10.35
C LYS A 18 -2.99 5.08 9.90
N ALA A 19 -3.69 4.55 8.90
CA ALA A 19 -3.25 3.33 8.22
C ALA A 19 -1.94 3.61 7.46
N ALA A 20 -0.84 3.03 7.93
CA ALA A 20 0.46 3.09 7.26
C ALA A 20 0.57 2.06 6.12
N TYR A 21 -0.05 0.88 6.31
CA TYR A 21 -0.09 -0.19 5.31
C TYR A 21 -1.47 -0.83 5.19
N GLY A 22 -1.80 -1.29 4.00
CA GLY A 22 -3.08 -1.93 3.66
C GLY A 22 -3.87 -1.15 2.60
N SER A 23 -4.91 -1.76 2.06
CA SER A 23 -5.79 -1.14 1.07
C SER A 23 -7.19 -1.73 1.20
N LEU A 24 -8.20 -0.88 1.02
CA LEU A 24 -9.61 -1.32 0.99
C LEU A 24 -9.89 -2.29 -0.16
N ASP A 25 -9.17 -2.15 -1.27
CA ASP A 25 -9.33 -2.94 -2.49
C ASP A 25 -8.54 -4.25 -2.48
N LYS A 26 -7.66 -4.44 -1.48
CA LYS A 26 -6.85 -5.65 -1.30
C LYS A 26 -7.08 -6.24 0.09
N PRO A 27 -8.30 -6.73 0.38
CA PRO A 27 -8.59 -7.36 1.66
C PRO A 27 -7.79 -8.66 1.82
N LEU A 28 -7.58 -9.07 3.07
CA LEU A 28 -7.15 -10.43 3.39
C LEU A 28 -8.26 -11.40 2.99
N VAL A 29 -7.98 -12.34 2.09
CA VAL A 29 -8.96 -13.35 1.67
C VAL A 29 -8.57 -14.71 2.25
N ILE A 30 -9.44 -15.26 3.10
CA ILE A 30 -9.26 -16.59 3.71
C ILE A 30 -10.45 -17.44 3.30
N GLU A 31 -10.23 -18.56 2.61
CA GLU A 31 -11.32 -19.45 2.14
C GLU A 31 -12.45 -18.70 1.40
N GLY A 32 -12.06 -17.70 0.57
CA GLY A 32 -13.00 -16.87 -0.18
C GLY A 32 -13.67 -15.75 0.63
N MET A 33 -13.39 -15.62 1.94
CA MET A 33 -13.94 -14.58 2.81
C MET A 33 -13.01 -13.37 2.89
N PRO A 34 -13.41 -12.19 2.37
CA PRO A 34 -12.58 -10.99 2.42
C PRO A 34 -12.73 -10.25 3.76
N ILE A 35 -11.59 -9.90 4.38
CA ILE A 35 -11.47 -9.14 5.62
C ILE A 35 -10.54 -7.96 5.38
N GLN A 36 -11.03 -6.73 5.46
CA GLN A 36 -10.17 -5.55 5.39
C GLN A 36 -9.29 -5.48 6.64
N CYS A 37 -7.99 -5.33 6.45
CA CYS A 37 -6.99 -5.24 7.51
C CYS A 37 -5.93 -4.19 7.17
N PHE A 38 -5.35 -3.60 8.21
CA PHE A 38 -4.36 -2.54 8.10
C PHE A 38 -3.27 -2.70 9.17
N VAL A 39 -2.10 -2.14 8.88
CA VAL A 39 -1.09 -1.85 9.90
C VAL A 39 -1.08 -0.33 10.08
N LEU A 40 -1.26 0.11 11.32
CA LEU A 40 -1.31 1.52 11.68
C LEU A 40 0.11 2.10 11.83
N ASP A 41 0.19 3.42 11.92
CA ASP A 41 1.44 4.19 12.12
C ASP A 41 2.18 3.86 13.44
N ASN A 42 1.49 3.26 14.40
CA ASN A 42 2.02 2.75 15.67
C ASN A 42 2.29 1.23 15.65
N ASP A 43 2.40 0.62 14.47
CA ASP A 43 2.61 -0.82 14.23
C ASP A 43 1.45 -1.74 14.68
N GLU A 44 0.33 -1.18 15.13
CA GLU A 44 -0.85 -1.97 15.48
C GLU A 44 -1.47 -2.59 14.23
N ARG A 45 -1.71 -3.91 14.30
CA ARG A 45 -2.39 -4.67 13.24
C ARG A 45 -3.88 -4.71 13.55
N VAL A 46 -4.71 -4.15 12.68
CA VAL A 46 -6.15 -4.03 12.89
C VAL A 46 -6.94 -4.67 11.75
N ILE A 47 -8.10 -5.24 12.09
CA ILE A 47 -9.13 -5.65 11.14
C ILE A 47 -10.34 -4.72 11.26
N VAL A 48 -10.96 -4.38 10.14
CA VAL A 48 -12.17 -3.55 10.14
C VAL A 48 -13.32 -4.33 10.77
N GLN A 49 -14.04 -3.71 11.72
CA GLN A 49 -15.16 -4.34 12.42
C GLN A 49 -16.17 -4.99 11.47
N ARG A 50 -16.60 -4.24 10.46
CA ARG A 50 -17.58 -4.71 9.46
C ARG A 50 -17.08 -5.92 8.65
N GLY A 51 -15.76 -5.99 8.41
CA GLY A 51 -15.12 -7.12 7.73
C GLY A 51 -15.20 -8.40 8.56
N LEU A 52 -14.93 -8.30 9.87
CA LEU A 52 -15.04 -9.43 10.80
C LEU A 52 -16.46 -10.01 10.83
N LEU A 53 -17.49 -9.16 10.99
CA LEU A 53 -18.88 -9.62 11.01
C LEU A 53 -19.28 -10.31 9.70
N ARG A 54 -18.83 -9.76 8.56
CA ARG A 54 -19.11 -10.31 7.23
C ARG A 54 -18.43 -11.68 7.04
N ALA A 55 -17.15 -11.81 7.40
CA ALA A 55 -16.42 -13.07 7.28
C ALA A 55 -17.04 -14.18 8.12
N LEU A 56 -17.55 -13.86 9.31
CA LEU A 56 -18.26 -14.82 10.15
C LEU A 56 -19.70 -15.11 9.70
N GLY A 57 -20.24 -14.40 8.69
CA GLY A 57 -21.64 -14.54 8.28
C GLY A 57 -22.66 -14.02 9.31
N VAL A 58 -22.21 -13.22 10.29
CA VAL A 58 -23.05 -12.65 11.35
C VAL A 58 -23.87 -11.48 10.79
N THR A 59 -24.90 -11.83 10.03
CA THR A 59 -25.83 -10.90 9.37
C THR A 59 -27.12 -10.71 10.19
N ARG A 60 -27.46 -11.69 11.04
CA ARG A 60 -28.70 -11.74 11.83
C ARG A 60 -28.39 -11.47 13.32
N GLY A 61 -29.29 -10.72 13.99
CA GLY A 61 -29.21 -10.41 15.42
C GLY A 61 -29.58 -8.96 15.73
N SER A 62 -30.40 -8.77 16.77
CA SER A 62 -30.74 -7.45 17.31
C SER A 62 -29.61 -6.98 18.22
N GLY A 63 -28.74 -6.10 17.72
CA GLY A 63 -27.74 -5.41 18.54
C GLY A 63 -28.28 -4.24 19.35
N ASN A 64 -29.59 -3.96 19.26
CA ASN A 64 -30.23 -2.76 19.81
C ASN A 64 -30.82 -2.97 21.21
N THR A 65 -30.54 -4.08 21.88
CA THR A 65 -30.91 -4.28 23.29
C THR A 65 -30.00 -3.43 24.19
N GLU A 66 -30.55 -2.85 25.27
CA GLU A 66 -29.79 -1.97 26.18
C GLU A 66 -28.52 -2.65 26.72
N LYS A 67 -28.56 -3.99 26.93
CA LYS A 67 -27.42 -4.81 27.32
C LYS A 67 -26.19 -4.67 26.40
N TYR A 68 -26.40 -4.55 25.09
CA TYR A 68 -25.31 -4.58 24.09
C TYR A 68 -24.96 -3.20 23.52
N LYS A 69 -25.65 -2.14 23.96
CA LYS A 69 -25.45 -0.76 23.47
C LYS A 69 -24.02 -0.25 23.66
N ALA A 70 -23.37 -0.65 24.75
CA ALA A 70 -21.97 -0.30 25.05
C ALA A 70 -20.96 -0.85 24.03
N PHE A 71 -21.34 -1.82 23.18
CA PHE A 71 -20.46 -2.40 22.16
C PHE A 71 -20.54 -1.67 20.82
N GLY A 72 -21.44 -0.70 20.65
CA GLY A 72 -21.58 0.10 19.43
C GLY A 72 -21.67 -0.77 18.16
N GLY A 73 -20.76 -0.57 17.21
CA GLY A 73 -20.68 -1.35 15.97
C GLY A 73 -20.44 -2.86 16.16
N GLY A 74 -19.94 -3.27 17.33
CA GLY A 74 -19.75 -4.67 17.72
C GLY A 74 -20.97 -5.33 18.38
N ALA A 75 -22.05 -4.58 18.64
CA ALA A 75 -23.18 -5.06 19.44
C ALA A 75 -23.84 -6.33 18.89
N ARG A 76 -23.94 -6.47 17.56
CA ARG A 76 -24.49 -7.67 16.93
C ARG A 76 -23.61 -8.90 17.17
N LEU A 77 -22.30 -8.74 17.07
CA LEU A 77 -21.35 -9.82 17.32
C LEU A 77 -21.35 -10.20 18.81
N ALA A 78 -21.35 -9.21 19.70
CA ALA A 78 -21.45 -9.41 21.14
C ALA A 78 -22.71 -10.22 21.50
N HIS A 79 -23.87 -9.79 21.00
CA HIS A 79 -25.13 -10.50 21.18
C HIS A 79 -25.05 -11.95 20.66
N PHE A 80 -24.49 -12.15 19.47
CA PHE A 80 -24.36 -13.49 18.89
C PHE A 80 -23.48 -14.41 19.74
N LEU A 81 -22.34 -13.91 20.23
CA LEU A 81 -21.40 -14.71 21.02
C LEU A 81 -21.99 -15.11 22.37
N GLU A 82 -22.62 -14.17 23.07
CA GLU A 82 -23.10 -14.40 24.43
C GLU A 82 -24.42 -15.21 24.44
N ASN A 83 -25.37 -14.89 23.55
CA ASN A 83 -26.68 -15.54 23.51
C ASN A 83 -26.60 -17.02 23.09
N ASN A 84 -25.55 -17.40 22.37
CA ASN A 84 -25.31 -18.80 21.97
C ASN A 84 -24.31 -19.52 22.89
N GLY A 85 -23.95 -18.94 24.03
CA GLY A 85 -23.04 -19.56 24.99
C GLY A 85 -21.63 -19.81 24.44
N ILE A 86 -21.19 -19.04 23.45
CA ILE A 86 -19.89 -19.19 22.79
C ILE A 86 -18.80 -18.56 23.68
N ILE A 87 -19.00 -17.31 24.09
CA ILE A 87 -18.10 -16.56 24.96
C ILE A 87 -18.92 -15.78 25.99
N SER A 88 -18.56 -15.88 27.26
CA SER A 88 -19.01 -14.92 28.28
C SER A 88 -18.25 -13.61 28.10
N LEU A 89 -18.96 -12.53 27.79
CA LEU A 89 -18.32 -11.23 27.52
C LEU A 89 -17.94 -10.49 28.80
N ASP A 90 -18.62 -10.78 29.90
CA ASP A 90 -18.32 -10.20 31.21
C ASP A 90 -16.92 -10.59 31.66
N ASN A 91 -16.10 -9.59 31.98
CA ASN A 91 -14.71 -9.71 32.42
C ASN A 91 -13.80 -10.51 31.47
N SER A 92 -14.13 -10.60 30.18
CA SER A 92 -13.27 -11.23 29.16
C SER A 92 -12.50 -10.19 28.34
N GLU A 93 -11.30 -10.57 27.88
CA GLU A 93 -10.49 -9.75 26.96
C GLU A 93 -11.29 -9.38 25.69
N ILE A 94 -12.00 -10.36 25.11
CA ILE A 94 -12.85 -10.15 23.94
C ILE A 94 -13.95 -9.13 24.24
N GLY A 95 -14.58 -9.20 25.41
CA GLY A 95 -15.60 -8.24 25.83
C GLY A 95 -15.07 -6.82 25.92
N VAL A 96 -13.86 -6.62 26.45
CA VAL A 96 -13.19 -5.31 26.50
C VAL A 96 -12.90 -4.81 25.09
N VAL A 97 -12.31 -5.65 24.25
CA VAL A 97 -11.93 -5.25 22.88
C VAL A 97 -13.16 -4.91 22.03
N LEU A 98 -14.26 -5.66 22.15
CA LEU A 98 -15.49 -5.36 21.42
C LEU A 98 -16.13 -4.04 21.85
N LYS A 99 -15.99 -3.62 23.13
CA LYS A 99 -16.47 -2.34 23.67
C LYS A 99 -15.59 -1.15 23.28
N SER A 100 -14.31 -1.38 23.03
CA SER A 100 -13.33 -0.32 22.78
C SER A 100 -12.60 -0.55 21.45
N PRO A 101 -13.29 -0.39 20.31
CA PRO A 101 -12.62 -0.46 19.01
C PRO A 101 -11.61 0.66 18.81
N ILE A 102 -10.58 0.37 18.03
CA ILE A 102 -9.52 1.31 17.69
C ILE A 102 -10.03 2.20 16.53
N PRO A 103 -10.21 3.52 16.75
CA PRO A 103 -10.47 4.45 15.66
C PRO A 103 -9.19 4.67 14.86
N PHE A 104 -9.29 4.60 13.53
CA PHE A 104 -8.16 4.87 12.65
C PHE A 104 -8.63 5.49 11.33
N THR A 105 -7.74 6.16 10.60
CA THR A 105 -8.07 6.76 9.31
C THR A 105 -7.42 6.04 8.14
N VAL A 106 -8.16 5.91 7.04
CA VAL A 106 -7.67 5.43 5.74
C VAL A 106 -8.01 6.49 4.71
N ASN A 107 -7.02 7.10 4.07
CA ASN A 107 -7.21 8.19 3.11
C ASN A 107 -8.13 9.31 3.64
N GLY A 108 -7.99 9.68 4.91
CA GLY A 108 -8.81 10.70 5.57
C GLY A 108 -10.22 10.24 6.01
N THR A 109 -10.66 9.03 5.65
CA THR A 109 -11.93 8.46 6.11
C THR A 109 -11.74 7.72 7.42
N LEU A 110 -12.60 7.98 8.42
CA LEU A 110 -12.57 7.32 9.73
C LEU A 110 -13.16 5.90 9.67
N TYR A 111 -12.45 4.95 10.26
CA TYR A 111 -12.86 3.55 10.43
C TYR A 111 -12.71 3.13 11.90
N LEU A 112 -13.44 2.08 12.25
CA LEU A 112 -13.29 1.38 13.53
C LEU A 112 -12.75 -0.02 13.25
N GLY A 113 -11.76 -0.42 14.04
CA GLY A 113 -11.12 -1.73 13.94
C GLY A 113 -10.97 -2.42 15.27
N TYR A 114 -10.65 -3.71 15.21
CA TYR A 114 -10.20 -4.50 16.34
C TYR A 114 -8.77 -4.96 16.09
N PRO A 115 -7.96 -5.19 17.14
CA PRO A 115 -6.69 -5.90 17.01
C PRO A 115 -6.87 -7.20 16.21
N ALA A 116 -5.97 -7.45 15.26
CA ALA A 116 -6.11 -8.57 14.33
C ALA A 116 -6.19 -9.95 15.03
N VAL A 117 -5.54 -10.08 16.18
CA VAL A 117 -5.54 -11.31 17.02
C VAL A 117 -6.96 -11.72 17.44
N VAL A 118 -7.88 -10.77 17.59
CA VAL A 118 -9.27 -11.02 18.00
C VAL A 118 -10.01 -11.91 17.00
N LEU A 119 -9.67 -11.82 15.70
CA LEU A 119 -10.26 -12.67 14.67
C LEU A 119 -10.09 -14.15 15.04
N GLN A 120 -8.86 -14.56 15.35
CA GLN A 120 -8.55 -15.95 15.66
C GLN A 120 -9.24 -16.39 16.95
N GLN A 121 -9.26 -15.55 17.99
CA GLN A 121 -9.93 -15.88 19.25
C GLN A 121 -11.44 -16.15 19.05
N ILE A 122 -12.11 -15.28 18.29
CA ILE A 122 -13.55 -15.40 18.02
C ILE A 122 -13.85 -16.58 17.11
N VAL A 123 -13.13 -16.71 15.99
CA VAL A 123 -13.25 -17.83 15.06
C VAL A 123 -13.08 -19.17 15.79
N ARG A 124 -12.02 -19.31 16.58
CA ARG A 124 -11.73 -20.53 17.34
C ARG A 124 -12.82 -20.85 18.36
N ALA A 125 -13.37 -19.84 19.03
CA ALA A 125 -14.45 -20.04 20.00
C ALA A 125 -15.74 -20.55 19.34
N ILE A 126 -16.10 -19.97 18.19
CA ILE A 126 -17.25 -20.41 17.39
C ILE A 126 -17.03 -21.84 16.89
N ALA A 127 -15.88 -22.12 16.26
CA ALA A 127 -15.52 -23.44 15.75
C ALA A 127 -15.59 -24.51 16.84
N LYS A 128 -14.98 -24.28 18.01
CA LYS A 128 -15.04 -25.22 19.14
C LYS A 128 -16.46 -25.44 19.66
N THR A 129 -17.33 -24.43 19.61
CA THR A 129 -18.72 -24.56 20.05
C THR A 129 -19.52 -25.39 19.05
N HIS A 130 -19.28 -25.18 17.75
CA HIS A 130 -19.88 -25.95 16.66
C HIS A 130 -19.45 -27.42 16.69
N LEU A 131 -18.15 -27.70 16.77
CA LEU A 131 -17.59 -29.06 16.91
C LEU A 131 -18.15 -29.85 18.11
N ARG A 132 -18.64 -29.15 19.15
CA ARG A 132 -19.26 -29.76 20.33
C ARG A 132 -20.78 -29.96 20.20
N GLY A 133 -21.37 -29.61 19.06
CA GLY A 133 -22.82 -29.65 18.82
C GLY A 133 -23.61 -28.67 19.69
N LYS A 134 -22.97 -27.62 20.22
CA LYS A 134 -23.62 -26.63 21.10
C LYS A 134 -24.16 -25.41 20.36
N LEU A 135 -23.85 -25.29 19.07
CA LEU A 135 -24.33 -24.20 18.24
C LEU A 135 -25.72 -24.56 17.68
N PRO A 136 -26.72 -23.66 17.75
CA PRO A 136 -28.05 -23.93 17.19
C PRO A 136 -28.03 -24.26 15.69
N PRO A 137 -28.92 -25.14 15.18
CA PRO A 137 -28.93 -25.57 13.78
C PRO A 137 -29.04 -24.42 12.75
N GLN A 138 -29.69 -23.31 13.12
CA GLN A 138 -29.78 -22.13 12.24
C GLN A 138 -28.43 -21.42 11.98
N PHE A 139 -27.38 -21.75 12.73
CA PHE A 139 -26.05 -21.19 12.63
C PHE A 139 -25.01 -22.21 12.14
N GLU A 140 -25.45 -23.33 11.55
CA GLU A 140 -24.59 -24.38 11.02
C GLU A 140 -23.54 -23.82 10.03
N GLU A 141 -23.97 -22.95 9.10
CA GLU A 141 -23.04 -22.31 8.16
C GLU A 141 -22.00 -21.41 8.84
N ILE A 142 -22.38 -20.72 9.92
CA ILE A 142 -21.46 -19.87 10.69
C ILE A 142 -20.40 -20.75 11.38
N GLY A 143 -20.83 -21.85 11.98
CA GLY A 143 -19.95 -22.84 12.59
C GLY A 143 -18.96 -23.41 11.57
N ALA A 144 -19.47 -23.93 10.44
CA ALA A 144 -18.64 -24.51 9.39
C ALA A 144 -17.65 -23.50 8.79
N ASN A 145 -18.05 -22.23 8.63
CA ASN A 145 -17.13 -21.18 8.19
C ASN A 145 -16.07 -20.86 9.25
N ALA A 146 -16.43 -20.87 10.53
CA ALA A 146 -15.47 -20.67 11.61
C ALA A 146 -14.45 -21.81 11.69
N GLU A 147 -14.85 -23.07 11.49
CA GLU A 147 -13.91 -24.19 11.40
C GLU A 147 -12.92 -24.02 10.24
N LYS A 148 -13.41 -23.72 9.04
CA LYS A 148 -12.57 -23.42 7.87
C LYS A 148 -11.58 -22.28 8.12
N LEU A 149 -12.04 -21.21 8.76
CA LEU A 149 -11.20 -20.06 9.11
C LEU A 149 -10.14 -20.44 10.17
N ASP A 150 -10.48 -21.21 11.20
CA ASP A 150 -9.52 -21.62 12.25
C ASP A 150 -8.41 -22.48 11.65
N ASP A 151 -8.78 -23.45 10.81
CA ASP A 151 -7.84 -24.35 10.12
C ASP A 151 -6.92 -23.57 9.16
N ALA A 152 -7.50 -22.67 8.35
CA ALA A 152 -6.73 -21.86 7.40
C ALA A 152 -5.76 -20.91 8.11
N LEU A 153 -6.19 -20.26 9.20
CA LEU A 153 -5.35 -19.39 10.02
C LEU A 153 -4.22 -20.17 10.68
N ALA A 154 -4.49 -21.36 11.20
CA ALA A 154 -3.46 -22.23 11.79
C ALA A 154 -2.41 -22.65 10.76
N LYS A 155 -2.86 -23.08 9.57
CA LYS A 155 -1.97 -23.45 8.46
C LYS A 155 -1.09 -22.29 8.03
N VAL A 156 -1.68 -21.10 7.84
CA VAL A 156 -0.93 -19.89 7.48
C VAL A 156 0.07 -19.53 8.57
N GLY A 157 -0.33 -19.57 9.84
CA GLY A 157 0.55 -19.28 10.98
C GLY A 157 1.78 -20.17 11.01
N ILE A 158 1.60 -21.49 10.83
CA ILE A 158 2.73 -22.43 10.76
C ILE A 158 3.63 -22.12 9.55
N THR A 159 3.05 -21.95 8.36
CA THR A 159 3.86 -21.65 7.16
C THR A 159 4.59 -20.31 7.27
N ALA A 160 3.98 -19.30 7.89
CA ALA A 160 4.60 -18.00 8.10
C ALA A 160 5.77 -18.07 9.09
N LEU A 161 5.63 -18.83 10.18
CA LEU A 161 6.71 -19.08 11.13
C LEU A 161 7.87 -19.86 10.50
N VAL A 162 7.56 -20.85 9.65
CA VAL A 162 8.58 -21.57 8.87
C VAL A 162 9.28 -20.63 7.89
N ASP A 163 8.53 -19.80 7.16
CA ASP A 163 9.09 -18.84 6.20
C ASP A 163 9.97 -17.78 6.90
N GLU A 164 9.60 -17.37 8.11
CA GLU A 164 10.36 -16.44 8.96
C GLU A 164 11.67 -17.07 9.43
N ILE A 165 11.64 -18.26 10.03
CA ILE A 165 12.84 -18.90 10.59
C ILE A 165 13.80 -19.42 9.51
N THR A 166 13.27 -19.82 8.34
CA THR A 166 14.10 -20.25 7.19
C THR A 166 14.60 -19.08 6.35
N GLY A 167 14.07 -17.87 6.56
CA GLY A 167 14.32 -16.71 5.70
C GLY A 167 13.68 -16.83 4.30
N PHE A 168 12.85 -17.84 4.04
CA PHE A 168 12.20 -18.07 2.75
C PHE A 168 11.30 -16.89 2.33
N GLN A 169 10.82 -16.09 3.28
CA GLN A 169 10.06 -14.87 2.99
C GLN A 169 10.83 -13.90 2.07
N SER A 170 12.15 -13.81 2.21
CA SER A 170 13.01 -12.98 1.35
C SER A 170 13.10 -13.55 -0.08
N VAL A 171 13.21 -14.87 -0.21
CA VAL A 171 13.29 -15.58 -1.49
C VAL A 171 11.97 -15.44 -2.24
N ARG A 172 10.84 -15.69 -1.56
CA ARG A 172 9.49 -15.55 -2.13
C ARG A 172 9.23 -14.14 -2.66
N SER A 173 9.64 -13.12 -1.91
CA SER A 173 9.52 -11.72 -2.31
C SER A 173 10.36 -11.42 -3.56
N ARG A 174 11.61 -11.90 -3.57
CA ARG A 174 12.52 -11.76 -4.72
C ARG A 174 12.01 -12.49 -5.96
N GLU A 175 11.48 -13.70 -5.82
CA GLU A 175 10.90 -14.46 -6.94
C GLU A 175 9.61 -13.82 -7.47
N ALA A 176 8.78 -13.26 -6.60
CA ALA A 176 7.60 -12.50 -7.01
C ALA A 176 8.00 -11.26 -7.82
N LEU A 177 9.00 -10.51 -7.36
CA LEU A 177 9.56 -9.38 -8.09
C LEU A 177 10.18 -9.82 -9.42
N GLN A 178 10.96 -10.90 -9.42
CA GLN A 178 11.58 -11.43 -10.64
C GLN A 178 10.53 -11.83 -11.67
N ARG A 179 9.43 -12.48 -11.26
CA ARG A 179 8.31 -12.81 -12.14
C ARG A 179 7.63 -11.58 -12.74
N ILE A 180 7.58 -10.46 -12.02
CA ILE A 180 7.10 -9.19 -12.57
C ILE A 180 8.11 -8.67 -13.59
N LEU A 181 9.40 -8.65 -13.26
CA LEU A 181 10.46 -8.15 -14.14
C LEU A 181 10.64 -8.98 -15.41
N ASP A 182 10.39 -10.28 -15.35
CA ASP A 182 10.42 -11.17 -16.51
C ASP A 182 9.32 -10.83 -17.54
N LYS A 183 8.23 -10.18 -17.11
CA LYS A 183 7.23 -9.62 -18.04
C LYS A 183 7.73 -8.37 -18.76
N TYR A 184 8.65 -7.61 -18.16
CA TYR A 184 9.19 -6.38 -18.73
C TYR A 184 10.45 -6.62 -19.55
N LEU A 185 11.21 -7.67 -19.25
CA LEU A 185 12.56 -7.84 -19.76
C LEU A 185 12.77 -9.19 -20.45
N LEU A 186 13.31 -9.14 -21.67
CA LEU A 186 13.73 -10.29 -22.45
C LEU A 186 15.00 -10.93 -21.89
N LYS A 187 15.14 -12.25 -22.06
CA LYS A 187 16.37 -12.99 -21.72
C LYS A 187 17.55 -12.54 -22.60
N ASP A 188 17.28 -12.31 -23.88
CA ASP A 188 18.22 -11.79 -24.87
C ASP A 188 17.70 -10.49 -25.48
N TYR A 189 18.60 -9.64 -26.01
CA TYR A 189 18.19 -8.36 -26.59
C TYR A 189 17.57 -8.52 -27.99
N ALA A 190 16.55 -7.72 -28.27
CA ALA A 190 15.95 -7.60 -29.59
C ALA A 190 16.90 -6.90 -30.58
N LYS A 191 16.97 -7.43 -31.81
CA LYS A 191 17.76 -6.83 -32.91
C LYS A 191 17.19 -5.48 -33.36
N TRP A 192 15.87 -5.35 -33.32
CA TRP A 192 15.15 -4.12 -33.63
C TRP A 192 14.25 -3.79 -32.44
N ALA A 193 14.28 -2.54 -32.01
CA ALA A 193 13.36 -2.02 -31.02
C ALA A 193 13.10 -0.55 -31.32
N LYS A 194 11.85 -0.12 -31.10
CA LYS A 194 11.41 1.26 -31.35
C LYS A 194 12.31 2.23 -30.56
N GLN A 195 12.87 3.21 -31.27
CA GLN A 195 13.79 4.18 -30.65
C GLN A 195 13.03 5.20 -29.78
N PHE A 196 13.76 5.81 -28.85
CA PHE A 196 13.32 7.01 -28.16
C PHE A 196 12.98 8.10 -29.17
N ASP A 197 11.87 8.80 -28.95
CA ASP A 197 11.54 10.00 -29.71
C ASP A 197 12.65 11.06 -29.51
N ASP A 198 13.04 11.71 -30.60
CA ASP A 198 14.04 12.77 -30.57
C ASP A 198 13.55 13.97 -29.74
N GLU A 199 12.23 14.19 -29.67
CA GLU A 199 11.63 15.24 -28.85
C GLU A 199 12.10 15.18 -27.39
N PHE A 200 12.21 13.98 -26.82
CA PHE A 200 12.67 13.81 -25.44
C PHE A 200 14.05 14.45 -25.22
N TYR A 201 14.97 14.28 -26.18
CA TYR A 201 16.30 14.86 -26.08
C TYR A 201 16.32 16.34 -26.41
N ILE A 202 15.50 16.79 -27.36
CA ILE A 202 15.32 18.22 -27.67
C ILE A 202 14.88 18.97 -26.41
N GLN A 203 13.87 18.46 -25.72
CA GLN A 203 13.35 19.06 -24.49
C GLN A 203 14.38 19.02 -23.34
N MET A 204 15.13 17.93 -23.20
CA MET A 204 16.20 17.85 -22.20
C MET A 204 17.29 18.92 -22.43
N PHE A 205 17.71 19.12 -23.68
CA PHE A 205 18.72 20.14 -24.02
C PHE A 205 18.20 21.54 -23.77
N ARG A 206 16.92 21.81 -24.11
CA ARG A 206 16.24 23.08 -23.80
C ARG A 206 16.29 23.38 -22.30
N LEU A 207 15.86 22.44 -21.45
CA LEU A 207 15.80 22.63 -20.01
C LEU A 207 17.18 22.75 -19.34
N LYS A 208 18.22 22.22 -19.98
CA LYS A 208 19.62 22.30 -19.53
C LYS A 208 20.40 23.46 -20.14
N SER A 209 19.78 24.23 -21.04
CA SER A 209 20.44 25.30 -21.80
C SER A 209 21.69 24.82 -22.55
N TRP A 210 21.67 23.59 -23.07
CA TRP A 210 22.79 23.04 -23.84
C TRP A 210 22.67 23.36 -25.33
N PRO A 211 23.79 23.60 -26.02
CA PRO A 211 23.77 23.76 -27.47
C PRO A 211 23.32 22.45 -28.13
N LEU A 212 22.28 22.53 -28.96
CA LEU A 212 21.75 21.39 -29.70
C LEU A 212 22.05 21.54 -31.19
N ASP A 213 22.84 20.61 -31.72
CA ASP A 213 22.98 20.46 -33.16
C ASP A 213 21.95 19.44 -33.67
N LEU A 214 20.88 19.95 -34.29
CA LEU A 214 19.78 19.16 -34.84
C LEU A 214 20.21 18.23 -35.98
N LYS A 215 21.36 18.47 -36.64
CA LYS A 215 21.83 17.63 -37.75
C LYS A 215 22.56 16.39 -37.25
N THR A 216 23.32 16.52 -36.17
CA THR A 216 24.18 15.44 -35.68
C THR A 216 23.63 14.77 -34.42
N MET A 217 22.74 15.45 -33.68
CA MET A 217 22.12 15.00 -32.42
C MET A 217 23.14 14.37 -31.44
N LYS A 218 24.38 14.88 -31.45
CA LYS A 218 25.45 14.38 -30.59
C LYS A 218 25.14 14.72 -29.14
N ARG A 219 25.21 13.71 -28.28
CA ARG A 219 24.81 13.82 -26.87
C ARG A 219 26.03 13.79 -25.97
N PRO A 220 26.18 14.74 -25.03
CA PRO A 220 27.15 14.64 -23.95
C PRO A 220 26.96 13.34 -23.17
N GLY A 221 28.05 12.72 -22.68
CA GLY A 221 27.98 11.45 -21.93
C GLY A 221 27.10 11.52 -20.67
N ILE A 222 26.90 12.72 -20.11
CA ILE A 222 26.04 12.95 -18.95
C ILE A 222 24.54 12.69 -19.25
N VAL A 223 24.10 12.80 -20.50
CA VAL A 223 22.71 12.51 -20.93
C VAL A 223 22.30 11.09 -20.52
N GLY A 224 23.21 10.13 -20.59
CA GLY A 224 22.96 8.76 -20.16
C GLY A 224 22.67 8.65 -18.66
N LYS A 225 23.31 9.48 -17.82
CA LYS A 225 23.02 9.51 -16.37
C LYS A 225 21.61 10.04 -16.11
N TYR A 226 21.23 11.15 -16.78
CA TYR A 226 19.88 11.70 -16.66
C TYR A 226 18.82 10.73 -17.18
N THR A 227 19.08 10.06 -18.30
CA THR A 227 18.15 9.05 -18.85
C THR A 227 17.96 7.88 -17.87
N ASN A 228 19.02 7.40 -17.22
CA ASN A 228 18.87 6.35 -16.20
C ASN A 228 18.00 6.80 -15.02
N ASP A 229 18.23 8.02 -14.54
CA ASP A 229 17.53 8.60 -13.39
C ASP A 229 16.05 8.87 -13.65
N ILE A 230 15.71 9.55 -14.76
CA ILE A 230 14.33 10.00 -15.01
C ILE A 230 13.50 8.96 -15.76
N VAL A 231 14.14 8.00 -16.45
CA VAL A 231 13.45 6.94 -17.21
C VAL A 231 13.55 5.61 -16.48
N TYR A 232 14.71 4.96 -16.51
CA TYR A 232 14.80 3.54 -16.14
C TYR A 232 14.57 3.27 -14.65
N GLN A 233 14.93 4.19 -13.76
CA GLN A 233 14.71 4.05 -12.30
C GLN A 233 13.26 4.27 -11.84
N ARG A 234 12.33 4.57 -12.76
CA ARG A 234 10.96 5.01 -12.44
C ARG A 234 9.86 4.21 -13.13
N ILE A 235 10.21 3.22 -13.96
CA ILE A 235 9.23 2.42 -14.73
C ILE A 235 8.68 1.25 -13.90
N ALA A 236 9.55 0.48 -13.25
CA ALA A 236 9.17 -0.63 -12.38
C ALA A 236 10.25 -0.88 -11.31
N PRO A 237 9.89 -1.38 -10.12
CA PRO A 237 10.87 -1.71 -9.07
C PRO A 237 11.88 -2.74 -9.57
N GLY A 238 13.17 -2.52 -9.33
CA GLY A 238 14.25 -3.43 -9.71
C GLY A 238 14.58 -3.51 -11.21
N LEU A 239 13.86 -2.77 -12.05
CA LEU A 239 14.03 -2.81 -13.50
C LEU A 239 15.42 -2.31 -13.92
N PHE A 240 15.85 -1.19 -13.34
CA PHE A 240 17.11 -0.56 -13.71
C PHE A 240 18.30 -1.47 -13.35
N GLU A 241 18.26 -2.08 -12.17
CA GLU A 241 19.23 -3.01 -11.63
C GLU A 241 19.34 -4.25 -12.54
N GLN A 242 18.20 -4.84 -12.90
CA GLN A 242 18.17 -5.97 -13.83
C GLN A 242 18.70 -5.59 -15.22
N LEU A 243 18.40 -4.39 -15.73
CA LEU A 243 18.97 -3.89 -16.98
C LEU A 243 20.49 -3.68 -16.88
N GLN A 244 21.01 -3.25 -15.72
CA GLN A 244 22.45 -3.15 -15.50
C GLN A 244 23.13 -4.52 -15.55
N LEU A 245 22.51 -5.53 -14.94
CA LEU A 245 23.01 -6.91 -14.91
C LEU A 245 22.99 -7.54 -16.31
N ARG A 246 21.92 -7.35 -17.09
CA ARG A 246 21.77 -7.93 -18.44
C ARG A 246 22.60 -7.21 -19.50
N ASN A 247 22.88 -5.93 -19.32
CA ASN A 247 23.62 -5.09 -20.28
C ASN A 247 24.79 -4.35 -19.63
N PRO A 248 25.76 -5.03 -18.99
CA PRO A 248 26.80 -4.36 -18.22
C PRO A 248 27.68 -3.49 -19.11
N LYS A 249 28.31 -2.48 -18.50
CA LYS A 249 29.34 -1.69 -19.19
C LYS A 249 30.65 -2.47 -19.17
N ILE A 250 31.18 -2.80 -20.33
CA ILE A 250 32.50 -3.38 -20.52
C ILE A 250 33.38 -2.30 -21.13
N ASN A 251 34.48 -1.94 -20.47
CA ASN A 251 35.37 -0.84 -20.90
C ASN A 251 34.62 0.49 -21.14
N GLY A 252 33.68 0.82 -20.27
CA GLY A 252 32.89 2.05 -20.32
C GLY A 252 31.76 2.08 -21.36
N ARG A 253 31.62 1.05 -22.20
CA ARG A 253 30.58 0.96 -23.24
C ARG A 253 29.66 -0.24 -22.98
N ARG A 254 28.38 -0.09 -23.34
CA ARG A 254 27.42 -1.21 -23.35
C ARG A 254 27.42 -1.87 -24.72
N LYS A 255 27.10 -3.16 -24.75
CA LYS A 255 26.96 -3.92 -26.00
C LYS A 255 25.80 -3.40 -26.84
N VAL A 256 24.67 -3.11 -26.20
CA VAL A 256 23.43 -2.66 -26.85
C VAL A 256 22.76 -1.55 -26.03
N LYS A 257 21.65 -0.98 -26.52
CA LYS A 257 20.86 -0.01 -25.76
C LYS A 257 19.94 -0.75 -24.77
N ASN A 258 19.69 -0.17 -23.60
CA ASN A 258 18.91 -0.83 -22.54
C ASN A 258 17.49 -1.23 -22.97
N PHE A 259 16.81 -0.40 -23.76
CA PHE A 259 15.46 -0.71 -24.23
C PHE A 259 15.39 -1.96 -25.13
N GLN A 260 16.52 -2.40 -25.72
CA GLN A 260 16.53 -3.63 -26.51
C GLN A 260 16.36 -4.88 -25.65
N TYR A 261 16.55 -4.79 -24.34
CA TYR A 261 16.23 -5.87 -23.41
C TYR A 261 14.79 -5.81 -22.90
N MET A 262 13.96 -4.87 -23.36
CA MET A 262 12.57 -4.78 -22.95
C MET A 262 11.67 -5.57 -23.88
N THR A 263 10.62 -6.19 -23.33
CA THR A 263 9.65 -6.98 -24.09
C THR A 263 8.74 -6.09 -24.93
N ASP A 264 8.24 -6.62 -26.05
CA ASP A 264 7.36 -5.86 -26.96
C ASP A 264 5.93 -5.67 -26.41
N ASP A 265 5.48 -6.58 -25.54
CA ASP A 265 4.12 -6.64 -25.01
C ASP A 265 3.89 -5.70 -23.80
N ILE A 266 4.86 -5.62 -22.89
CA ILE A 266 4.74 -4.89 -21.63
C ILE A 266 5.87 -3.88 -21.46
N GLY A 267 7.12 -4.30 -21.68
CA GLY A 267 8.31 -3.49 -21.43
C GLY A 267 8.36 -2.21 -22.27
N LEU A 268 8.40 -2.35 -23.60
CA LEU A 268 8.45 -1.21 -24.52
C LEU A 268 7.20 -0.32 -24.44
N PRO A 269 5.96 -0.85 -24.35
CA PRO A 269 4.78 -0.02 -24.13
C PRO A 269 4.82 0.77 -22.83
N ALA A 270 5.33 0.20 -21.73
CA ALA A 270 5.49 0.92 -20.47
C ALA A 270 6.57 2.01 -20.56
N LEU A 271 7.70 1.71 -21.22
CA LEU A 271 8.74 2.70 -21.51
C LEU A 271 8.18 3.87 -22.33
N GLN A 272 7.41 3.58 -23.38
CA GLN A 272 6.84 4.61 -24.26
C GLN A 272 5.87 5.52 -23.49
N ARG A 273 4.93 4.94 -22.73
CA ARG A 273 4.00 5.72 -21.89
C ARG A 273 4.74 6.60 -20.89
N HIS A 274 5.77 6.08 -20.25
CA HIS A 274 6.60 6.84 -19.32
C HIS A 274 7.29 8.03 -19.99
N ILE A 275 7.86 7.83 -21.18
CA ILE A 275 8.49 8.89 -21.96
C ILE A 275 7.49 9.97 -22.38
N GLU A 276 6.28 9.59 -22.82
CA GLU A 276 5.24 10.54 -23.21
C GLU A 276 4.86 11.46 -22.04
N VAL A 277 4.71 10.91 -20.83
CA VAL A 277 4.47 11.69 -19.60
C VAL A 277 5.66 12.60 -19.31
N LEU A 278 6.91 12.11 -19.41
CA LEU A 278 8.08 12.95 -19.21
C LEU A 278 8.15 14.10 -20.21
N ILE A 279 7.85 13.87 -21.48
CA ILE A 279 7.80 14.92 -22.51
C ILE A 279 6.76 15.98 -22.14
N ALA A 280 5.56 15.57 -21.70
CA ALA A 280 4.53 16.50 -21.25
C ALA A 280 5.00 17.35 -20.05
N LEU A 281 5.63 16.73 -19.05
CA LEU A 281 6.22 17.44 -17.91
C LEU A 281 7.37 18.37 -18.33
N MET A 282 8.20 17.92 -19.27
CA MET A 282 9.30 18.74 -19.79
C MET A 282 8.76 19.97 -20.51
N ARG A 283 7.70 19.85 -21.33
CA ARG A 283 7.06 20.97 -22.04
C ARG A 283 6.50 22.00 -21.06
N ALA A 284 5.86 21.54 -19.99
CA ALA A 284 5.26 22.41 -18.97
C ALA A 284 6.32 23.11 -18.08
N ALA A 285 7.51 22.53 -17.93
CA ALA A 285 8.54 23.09 -17.08
C ALA A 285 9.32 24.22 -17.77
N PRO A 286 9.60 25.34 -17.07
CA PRO A 286 10.43 26.43 -17.59
C PRO A 286 11.94 26.11 -17.48
N ASN A 287 12.34 25.26 -16.53
CA ASN A 287 13.74 24.92 -16.28
C ASN A 287 13.87 23.51 -15.67
N TRP A 288 15.10 23.00 -15.61
CA TRP A 288 15.39 21.66 -15.11
C TRP A 288 14.94 21.41 -13.66
N ASN A 289 15.05 22.40 -12.78
CA ASN A 289 14.72 22.24 -11.37
C ASN A 289 13.21 22.04 -11.16
N THR A 290 12.40 22.87 -11.82
CA THR A 290 10.93 22.70 -11.82
C THR A 290 10.52 21.37 -12.44
N PHE A 291 11.16 20.96 -13.54
CA PHE A 291 10.93 19.64 -14.14
C PHE A 291 11.20 18.51 -13.15
N MET A 292 12.36 18.50 -12.49
CA MET A 292 12.70 17.44 -11.54
C MET A 292 11.76 17.39 -10.33
N ARG A 293 11.28 18.54 -9.85
CA ARG A 293 10.26 18.60 -8.79
C ARG A 293 8.94 17.95 -9.24
N LEU A 294 8.49 18.26 -10.45
CA LEU A 294 7.30 17.63 -11.03
C LEU A 294 7.48 16.12 -11.20
N VAL A 295 8.64 15.68 -11.71
CA VAL A 295 8.96 14.26 -11.89
C VAL A 295 9.03 13.54 -10.55
N ASN A 296 9.69 14.08 -9.53
CA ASN A 296 9.78 13.44 -8.22
C ASN A 296 8.40 13.30 -7.56
N ARG A 297 7.52 14.28 -7.74
CA ARG A 297 6.15 14.24 -7.21
C ARG A 297 5.24 13.28 -7.97
N SER A 298 5.31 13.26 -9.31
CA SER A 298 4.36 12.50 -10.15
C SER A 298 4.86 11.11 -10.54
N LEU A 299 6.18 10.92 -10.59
CA LEU A 299 6.88 9.72 -11.04
C LEU A 299 8.05 9.42 -10.09
N PRO A 300 7.82 9.14 -8.79
CA PRO A 300 8.90 8.90 -7.84
C PRO A 300 9.75 7.69 -8.24
N LYS A 301 10.99 7.64 -7.73
CA LYS A 301 11.85 6.46 -7.92
C LYS A 301 11.23 5.26 -7.24
N LEU A 302 11.30 4.13 -7.91
CA LEU A 302 10.81 2.86 -7.40
C LEU A 302 12.02 2.09 -6.88
N ASN A 303 12.45 2.37 -5.65
CA ASN A 303 13.53 1.60 -5.03
C ASN A 303 13.06 0.14 -4.81
N ASP A 304 14.01 -0.81 -4.85
CA ASP A 304 13.77 -2.25 -4.62
C ASP A 304 13.14 -2.57 -3.25
N GLN A 305 13.19 -1.60 -2.34
CA GLN A 305 12.30 -1.51 -1.21
C GLN A 305 11.25 -0.46 -1.55
N LEU A 306 9.98 -0.85 -1.58
CA LEU A 306 8.87 0.08 -1.34
C LEU A 306 8.99 0.61 0.10
N THR A 307 10.04 1.38 0.41
CA THR A 307 10.01 2.35 1.47
C THR A 307 9.16 3.49 0.94
N LEU A 308 7.96 3.59 1.48
CA LEU A 308 7.08 4.73 1.29
C LEU A 308 7.88 5.96 1.78
N ASN A 309 8.38 6.78 0.84
CA ASN A 309 9.02 8.05 1.18
C ASN A 309 7.94 8.97 1.76
N LEU A 310 7.85 8.98 3.09
CA LEU A 310 7.19 10.02 3.87
C LEU A 310 8.13 11.23 3.90
N GLU A 311 8.10 12.07 2.86
CA GLU A 311 8.61 13.43 3.01
C GLU A 311 7.52 14.24 3.73
N SER A 312 7.83 14.59 4.98
CA SER A 312 7.06 15.48 5.84
C SER A 312 6.79 16.81 5.15
N TYR A 313 5.55 17.26 5.26
CA TYR A 313 5.01 18.46 4.63
C TYR A 313 5.34 19.69 5.48
N ASP A 314 6.61 19.89 5.81
CA ASP A 314 7.05 21.04 6.62
C ASP A 314 8.14 21.78 5.84
N ASP A 315 7.71 22.79 5.07
CA ASP A 315 8.43 24.03 4.76
C ASP A 315 7.54 24.88 3.83
N TYR A 316 6.52 25.51 4.44
CA TYR A 316 5.96 26.75 3.93
C TYR A 316 6.59 27.89 4.73
N ASP A 317 7.77 28.34 4.30
CA ASP A 317 8.29 29.63 4.71
C ASP A 317 7.74 30.68 3.74
N ASP A 318 6.63 31.30 4.13
CA ASP A 318 5.93 32.36 3.40
C ASP A 318 6.56 33.71 3.77
N SER A 319 7.87 33.85 3.57
CA SER A 319 8.60 35.09 3.81
C SER A 319 9.43 35.49 2.59
N GLU A 320 8.81 36.26 1.70
CA GLU A 320 9.42 37.40 0.99
C GLU A 320 8.38 38.01 0.03
N SER A 321 7.59 38.96 0.54
CA SER A 321 6.98 39.98 -0.31
C SER A 321 7.96 41.15 -0.40
N PRO A 322 8.48 41.52 -1.57
CA PRO A 322 9.26 42.74 -1.68
C PRO A 322 8.33 43.97 -1.55
N GLU A 323 8.67 44.85 -0.62
CA GLU A 323 8.11 46.20 -0.50
C GLU A 323 8.27 46.94 -1.84
N VAL A 324 7.15 47.38 -2.39
CA VAL A 324 7.12 48.35 -3.49
C VAL A 324 7.20 49.73 -2.85
N THR A 325 8.37 50.36 -2.89
CA THR A 325 8.51 51.80 -2.68
C THR A 325 8.04 52.52 -3.94
N GLU A 326 6.97 53.30 -3.81
CA GLU A 326 6.53 54.28 -4.81
C GLU A 326 7.47 55.51 -4.76
N GLU A 327 8.14 55.79 -5.87
CA GLU A 327 8.52 57.14 -6.34
C GLU A 327 8.06 57.28 -7.80
#